data_AF-W4FS47-F1
#
_entry.id   AF-W4FS47-F1
#
_cell.length_a   1.000
_cell.length_b   1.000
_cell.length_c   1.000
_cell.angle_alpha   90.00
_cell.angle_beta   90.00
_cell.angle_gamma   90.00
#
_symmetry.space_group_name_H-M   'P 1'
#
loop_
_entity.id
_entity.type
_entity.pdbx_description
1 polymer ?
#
loop_
_entity_poly.entity_id
_entity_poly.type
_entity_poly.pdbx_seq_one_letter_code
_entity_poly.pdbx_strand_id
1 'polypeptide(L)'
;MSGLQIQLQKSFGICLNSSHTPDSVQSIPFITGSIRRRYLGIQVGLGSLTDANWDACYRSTVTRLQTASSKTHHQPARALVLKTIVQSKFAFLASHIPPSPS
;
A
#
# COMPACT_ATOMS: atom_id res chain seq x y z
N MET A 1 -9.83 20.47 -14.88
CA MET A 1 -9.81 19.47 -13.79
C MET A 1 -8.57 19.74 -12.94
N SER A 2 -8.75 20.35 -11.76
CA SER A 2 -7.64 20.62 -10.83
C SER A 2 -7.27 19.30 -10.15
N GLY A 3 -6.06 18.78 -10.39
CA GLY A 3 -5.56 17.58 -9.74
C GLY A 3 -5.47 17.76 -8.22
N LEU A 4 -5.30 16.65 -7.50
CA LEU A 4 -5.06 16.62 -6.05
C LEU A 4 -3.89 17.56 -5.71
N GLN A 5 -4.19 18.73 -5.12
CA GLN A 5 -3.18 19.62 -4.59
C GLN A 5 -2.71 19.09 -3.23
N ILE A 6 -1.51 18.52 -3.21
CA ILE A 6 -0.85 18.07 -1.99
C ILE A 6 -0.59 19.31 -1.12
N GLN A 7 -1.26 19.39 0.03
CA GLN A 7 -1.00 20.43 1.02
C GLN A 7 0.33 20.13 1.71
N LEU A 8 1.43 20.71 1.21
CA LEU A 8 2.79 20.46 1.71
C LEU A 8 2.92 20.70 3.22
N GLN A 9 2.16 21.63 3.80
CA GLN A 9 2.17 21.88 5.26
C GLN A 9 1.54 20.75 6.09
N LYS A 10 0.75 19.86 5.48
CA LYS A 10 0.10 18.71 6.11
C LYS A 10 0.56 17.37 5.53
N SER A 11 1.48 17.42 4.56
CA SER A 11 1.94 16.24 3.81
C SER A 11 3.39 15.98 4.17
N PHE A 12 3.71 14.74 4.51
CA PHE A 12 5.07 14.35 4.89
C PHE A 12 5.67 13.44 3.82
N GLY A 13 6.86 13.80 3.35
CA GLY A 13 7.65 12.94 2.47
C GLY A 13 8.58 12.06 3.30
N ILE A 14 8.50 10.75 3.13
CA ILE A 14 9.52 9.84 3.65
C ILE A 14 10.66 9.82 2.62
N CYS A 15 11.71 10.59 2.88
CA CYS A 15 12.94 10.49 2.10
C CYS A 15 13.69 9.23 2.51
N LEU A 16 13.90 8.32 1.57
CA LEU A 16 14.66 7.08 1.75
C LEU A 16 16.18 7.29 1.56
N ASN A 17 16.64 8.55 1.42
CA ASN A 17 18.02 8.86 1.10
C ASN A 17 18.87 8.99 2.38
N SER A 18 20.07 8.42 2.35
CA SER A 18 20.88 8.01 3.52
C SER A 18 21.75 9.10 4.15
N SER A 19 21.67 10.35 3.70
CA SER A 19 22.53 11.43 4.19
C SER A 19 21.78 12.31 5.18
N HIS A 20 21.78 11.89 6.45
CA HIS A 20 21.34 12.65 7.62
C HIS A 20 19.81 12.79 7.79
N THR A 21 19.23 12.01 8.71
CA THR A 21 17.83 12.16 9.15
C THR A 21 17.73 11.95 10.67
N PRO A 22 16.87 12.71 11.37
CA PRO A 22 16.54 12.44 12.78
C PRO A 22 15.98 11.02 12.95
N ASP A 23 16.11 10.41 14.14
CA ASP A 23 15.63 9.04 14.38
C ASP A 23 14.10 8.87 14.18
N SER A 24 13.35 9.96 14.30
CA SER A 24 11.91 10.01 14.02
C SER A 24 11.43 11.43 13.66
N VAL A 25 10.31 11.51 12.95
CA VAL A 25 9.53 12.74 12.77
C VAL A 25 8.10 12.44 13.22
N GLN A 26 7.57 13.23 14.15
CA GLN A 26 6.22 13.05 14.71
C GLN A 26 5.93 11.60 15.17
N SER A 27 6.89 11.00 15.87
CA SER A 27 6.84 9.60 16.32
C SER A 27 6.81 8.54 15.20
N ILE A 28 6.99 8.94 13.93
CA ILE A 28 7.23 8.04 12.81
C ILE A 28 8.75 7.84 12.70
N PRO A 29 9.25 6.63 12.99
CA PRO A 29 10.68 6.37 12.96
C PRO A 29 11.20 6.28 11.53
N PHE A 30 12.36 6.86 11.27
CA PHE A 30 13.02 6.63 9.99
C PHE A 30 13.53 5.20 9.90
N ILE A 31 13.65 4.69 8.68
CA ILE A 31 14.23 3.38 8.44
C ILE A 31 15.70 3.58 8.11
N THR A 32 16.57 3.05 8.96
CA THR A 32 18.02 3.11 8.79
C THR A 32 18.60 1.70 8.76
N GLY A 33 19.68 1.52 7.98
CA GLY A 33 20.39 0.24 7.88
C GLY A 33 19.50 -0.93 7.44
N SER A 34 19.62 -2.07 8.13
CA SER A 34 18.90 -3.31 7.82
C SER A 34 17.46 -3.36 8.33
N ILE A 35 16.97 -2.27 8.95
CA ILE A 35 15.63 -2.22 9.51
C ILE A 35 14.60 -2.29 8.38
N ARG A 36 13.55 -3.08 8.59
CA ARG A 36 12.36 -3.11 7.73
C ARG A 36 11.14 -2.78 8.58
N ARG A 37 10.27 -1.90 8.09
CA ARG A 37 9.04 -1.53 8.79
C ARG A 37 7.86 -1.47 7.84
N ARG A 38 6.64 -1.68 8.34
CA ARG A 38 5.42 -1.60 7.54
C ARG A 38 4.72 -0.25 7.77
N TYR A 39 4.56 0.51 6.70
CA TYR A 39 3.83 1.77 6.66
C TYR A 39 2.65 1.66 5.70
N LEU A 40 1.45 2.00 6.16
CA LEU A 40 0.22 1.94 5.35
C LEU A 40 0.00 0.58 4.67
N GLY A 41 0.45 -0.50 5.31
CA GLY A 41 0.35 -1.85 4.76
C GLY A 41 1.45 -2.22 3.76
N ILE A 42 2.44 -1.37 3.51
CA ILE A 42 3.61 -1.64 2.66
C ILE A 42 4.84 -1.76 3.53
N GLN A 43 5.60 -2.83 3.36
CA GLN A 43 6.92 -3.00 3.91
C GLN A 43 7.92 -2.14 3.16
N VAL A 44 8.65 -1.34 3.93
CA VAL A 44 9.65 -0.36 3.50
C VAL A 44 10.97 -0.67 4.22
N GLY A 45 12.10 -0.46 3.55
CA GLY A 45 13.45 -0.70 4.03
C GLY A 45 14.41 -1.05 2.90
N LEU A 46 15.64 -1.48 3.23
CA LEU A 46 16.63 -1.87 2.23
C LEU A 46 16.42 -3.32 1.72
N GLY A 47 16.78 -3.54 0.44
CA GLY A 47 16.72 -4.83 -0.25
C GLY A 47 15.44 -5.05 -1.07
N SER A 48 15.31 -6.24 -1.67
CA SER A 48 14.08 -6.62 -2.38
C SER A 48 12.93 -6.81 -1.38
N LEU A 49 11.85 -6.07 -1.58
CA LEU A 49 10.64 -6.10 -0.75
C LEU A 49 9.40 -6.52 -1.54
N THR A 50 9.55 -6.78 -2.84
CA THR A 50 8.45 -7.11 -3.75
C THR A 50 7.66 -8.31 -3.25
N ASP A 51 8.33 -9.42 -2.90
CA ASP A 51 7.66 -10.64 -2.46
C ASP A 51 6.95 -10.45 -1.12
N ALA A 52 7.58 -9.77 -0.16
CA ALA A 52 6.99 -9.50 1.16
C ALA A 52 5.75 -8.58 1.08
N ASN A 53 5.77 -7.64 0.14
CA ASN A 53 4.62 -6.77 -0.13
C ASN A 53 3.54 -7.49 -0.92
N TRP A 54 3.92 -8.31 -1.89
CA TRP A 54 3.00 -9.06 -2.72
C TRP A 54 2.26 -10.14 -1.92
N ASP A 55 2.98 -10.94 -1.13
CA ASP A 55 2.40 -12.00 -0.31
C ASP A 55 1.40 -11.42 0.72
N ALA A 56 1.78 -10.34 1.41
CA ALA A 56 0.87 -9.67 2.33
C ALA A 56 -0.36 -9.08 1.62
N CYS A 57 -0.18 -8.50 0.43
CA CYS A 57 -1.28 -7.98 -0.38
C CYS A 57 -2.24 -9.10 -0.83
N TYR A 58 -1.67 -10.23 -1.28
CA TYR A 58 -2.41 -11.40 -1.73
C TYR A 58 -3.23 -11.99 -0.59
N ARG A 59 -2.60 -12.32 0.55
CA ARG A 59 -3.29 -12.87 1.73
C ARG A 59 -4.43 -11.96 2.19
N SER A 60 -4.18 -10.66 2.31
CA SER A 60 -5.21 -9.68 2.69
C SER A 60 -6.40 -9.68 1.73
N THR A 61 -6.14 -9.81 0.43
CA THR A 61 -7.19 -9.86 -0.60
C THR A 61 -7.99 -11.15 -0.50
N VAL A 62 -7.33 -12.31 -0.39
CA VAL A 62 -7.98 -13.61 -0.22
C VAL A 62 -8.89 -13.62 1.01
N THR A 63 -8.41 -13.15 2.16
CA THR A 63 -9.22 -13.09 3.40
C THR A 63 -10.47 -12.22 3.25
N ARG A 64 -10.35 -11.07 2.57
CA ARG A 64 -11.50 -10.19 2.31
C ARG A 64 -12.51 -10.83 1.37
N LEU A 65 -12.05 -11.51 0.32
CA LEU A 65 -12.91 -12.22 -0.61
C LEU A 65 -13.63 -13.37 0.08
N GLN A 66 -12.93 -14.16 0.91
CA GLN A 66 -13.53 -15.22 1.73
C GLN A 66 -14.61 -14.67 2.68
N THR A 67 -14.32 -13.55 3.35
CA THR A 67 -15.25 -12.90 4.27
C THR A 67 -16.48 -12.34 3.56
N ALA A 68 -16.29 -11.68 2.41
CA ALA A 68 -17.41 -11.17 1.61
C ALA A 68 -18.26 -12.32 1.06
N SER A 69 -17.60 -13.39 0.63
CA SER A 69 -18.23 -14.61 0.13
C SER A 69 -19.09 -15.31 1.17
N SER A 70 -18.66 -15.32 2.44
CA SER A 70 -19.41 -15.98 3.53
C SER A 70 -20.56 -15.13 4.05
N LYS A 71 -20.46 -13.79 3.98
CA LYS A 71 -21.48 -12.87 4.54
C LYS A 71 -22.59 -12.49 3.56
N THR A 72 -22.38 -12.61 2.25
CA THR A 72 -23.36 -12.18 1.25
C THR A 72 -24.09 -13.38 0.63
N HIS A 73 -25.32 -13.62 1.07
CA HIS A 73 -26.13 -14.75 0.61
C HIS A 73 -26.82 -14.52 -0.74
N HIS A 74 -27.03 -13.27 -1.14
CA HIS A 74 -27.63 -12.94 -2.44
C HIS A 74 -26.57 -12.87 -3.55
N GLN A 75 -26.70 -13.71 -4.57
CA GLN A 75 -25.68 -13.90 -5.63
C GLN A 75 -25.29 -12.60 -6.37
N PRO A 76 -26.23 -11.76 -6.86
CA PRO A 76 -25.89 -10.49 -7.52
C PRO A 76 -25.12 -9.52 -6.62
N ALA A 77 -25.55 -9.38 -5.36
CA ALA A 77 -24.89 -8.51 -4.38
C ALA A 77 -23.47 -9.02 -4.05
N ARG A 78 -23.30 -10.34 -3.94
CA ARG A 78 -21.99 -10.97 -3.71
C ARG A 78 -21.04 -10.70 -4.87
N ALA A 79 -21.51 -10.86 -6.11
CA ALA A 79 -20.69 -10.56 -7.30
C ALA A 79 -20.23 -9.10 -7.34
N LEU A 80 -21.12 -8.16 -6.99
CA LEU A 80 -20.79 -6.74 -6.92
C LEU A 80 -19.72 -6.45 -5.85
N VAL A 81 -19.88 -6.99 -4.64
CA VAL A 81 -18.92 -6.81 -3.54
C VAL A 81 -17.56 -7.42 -3.87
N LEU A 82 -17.53 -8.62 -4.46
CA LEU A 82 -16.27 -9.24 -4.88
C LEU A 82 -15.58 -8.41 -5.96
N LYS A 83 -16.34 -7.92 -6.94
CA LYS A 83 -15.82 -7.05 -8.02
C LYS A 83 -15.21 -5.77 -7.45
N THR A 84 -15.87 -5.09 -6.52
CA THR A 84 -15.34 -3.85 -5.93
C THR A 84 -14.06 -4.10 -5.14
N ILE A 85 -13.97 -5.19 -4.35
CA ILE A 85 -12.76 -5.57 -3.62
C ILE A 85 -11.57 -5.76 -4.57
N VAL A 86 -11.78 -6.49 -5.68
CA VAL A 86 -10.73 -6.76 -6.67
C VAL A 86 -10.33 -5.50 -7.41
N GLN A 87 -11.29 -4.70 -7.90
CA GLN A 87 -11.02 -3.49 -8.66
C GLN A 87 -10.22 -2.45 -7.86
N SER A 88 -10.58 -2.19 -6.59
CA SER A 88 -9.84 -1.25 -5.75
C SER A 88 -8.39 -1.71 -5.52
N LYS A 89 -8.17 -3.03 -5.40
CA LYS A 89 -6.82 -3.60 -5.27
C LYS A 89 -6.00 -3.44 -6.55
N PHE A 90 -6.59 -3.73 -7.72
CA PHE A 90 -5.92 -3.53 -9.00
C PHE A 90 -5.56 -2.06 -9.24
N ALA A 91 -6.46 -1.14 -8.96
CA ALA A 91 -6.21 0.30 -9.10
C ALA A 91 -5.03 0.77 -8.24
N PHE A 92 -4.96 0.30 -6.98
CA PHE A 92 -3.85 0.60 -6.09
C PHE A 92 -2.52 0.02 -6.57
N LEU A 93 -2.52 -1.21 -7.08
CA LEU A 93 -1.30 -1.83 -7.60
C LEU A 93 -0.81 -1.17 -8.88
N ALA A 94 -1.73 -0.81 -9.77
CA ALA A 94 -1.42 -0.10 -11.01
C ALA A 94 -0.76 1.26 -10.74
N SER A 95 -1.11 1.96 -9.65
CA SER A 95 -0.44 3.22 -9.28
C SER A 95 0.96 3.03 -8.69
N HIS A 96 1.38 1.80 -8.40
CA HIS A 96 2.70 1.48 -7.84
C HIS A 96 3.70 0.94 -8.86
N ILE A 97 3.27 0.66 -10.10
CA ILE A 97 4.20 0.32 -11.19
C ILE A 97 4.81 1.64 -11.68
N PRO A 98 6.11 1.91 -11.44
CA PRO A 98 6.73 3.09 -12.01
C PRO A 98 6.69 2.98 -13.54
N PRO A 99 6.46 4.09 -14.27
CA PRO A 99 6.57 4.07 -15.72
C PRO A 99 7.97 3.57 -16.10
N SER A 100 8.04 2.67 -17.08
CA SER A 100 9.33 2.20 -17.62
C SER A 100 10.15 3.41 -18.03
N PRO A 101 11.44 3.52 -17.63
CA PRO A 101 12.30 4.56 -18.16
C PRO A 101 12.39 4.37 -19.68
N SER A 102 11.98 5.41 -20.42
CA SER A 102 12.14 5.55 -21.87
C SER A 102 13.57 5.96 -22.20
#